data_AF-A0A383A2I7-F1
#
_entry.id   AF-A0A383A2I7-F1
#
_cell.length_a   1.000
_cell.length_b   1.000
_cell.length_c   1.000
_cell.angle_alpha   90.00
_cell.angle_beta   90.00
_cell.angle_gamma   90.00
#
_symmetry.space_group_name_H-M   'P 1'
#
loop_
_entity.id
_entity.type
_entity.pdbx_description
1 polymer ?
#
loop_
_entity_poly.entity_id
_entity_poly.type
_entity_poly.pdbx_seq_one_letter_code
_entity_poly.pdbx_strand_id
1 'polypeptide(L)'
;MKKVIALLVSCLLGQIAFGAVYELRTYVTNPGKLENLNARFRDHTVGLFKKHGIESVGYWVPTDGESSKNTLIYVIRHESRDAAKAS
;
A
#
# COMPACT_ATOMS: atom_id res chain seq x y z
N MET A 1 -41.48 12.00 -29.06
CA MET A 1 -40.52 10.92 -29.30
C MET A 1 -39.39 11.05 -28.28
N LYS A 2 -39.21 10.00 -27.47
CA LYS A 2 -37.96 9.56 -26.80
C LYS A 2 -37.06 10.71 -26.27
N LYS A 3 -37.26 11.30 -25.07
CA LYS A 3 -36.98 10.76 -23.72
C LYS A 3 -36.06 9.52 -23.77
N VAL A 4 -34.98 9.50 -22.99
CA VAL A 4 -33.90 8.48 -22.91
C VAL A 4 -32.60 8.86 -23.65
N ILE A 5 -31.92 9.94 -23.21
CA ILE A 5 -30.47 10.13 -23.44
C ILE A 5 -29.72 10.55 -22.15
N ALA A 6 -30.42 10.95 -21.07
CA ALA A 6 -29.77 11.50 -19.88
C ALA A 6 -29.34 10.50 -18.78
N LEU A 7 -29.52 9.18 -18.97
CA LEU A 7 -29.28 8.19 -17.88
C LEU A 7 -28.00 7.34 -18.05
N LEU A 8 -27.21 7.53 -19.12
CA LEU A 8 -26.02 6.71 -19.37
C LEU A 8 -24.69 7.39 -19.00
N VAL A 9 -24.70 8.66 -18.61
CA VAL A 9 -23.47 9.41 -18.27
C VAL A 9 -23.09 9.29 -16.78
N SER A 10 -24.02 8.89 -15.89
CA SER A 10 -23.71 8.77 -14.46
C SER A 10 -22.94 7.50 -14.08
N CYS A 11 -22.87 6.50 -14.96
CA CYS A 11 -22.25 5.20 -14.66
C CYS A 11 -20.75 5.12 -15.03
N LEU A 12 -20.20 6.12 -15.74
CA LEU A 12 -18.78 6.17 -16.10
C LEU A 12 -17.90 7.01 -15.16
N LEU A 13 -18.49 7.72 -14.20
CA LEU A 13 -17.76 8.36 -13.09
C LEU A 13 -17.54 7.36 -11.94
N GLY A 14 -17.31 6.09 -12.28
CA GLY A 14 -17.00 5.03 -11.33
C GLY A 14 -15.70 5.33 -10.60
N GLN A 15 -15.84 5.97 -9.44
CA GLN A 15 -14.86 6.07 -8.37
C GLN A 15 -13.48 6.62 -8.77
N ILE A 16 -13.40 7.86 -9.24
CA ILE A 16 -12.18 8.63 -8.97
C ILE A 16 -12.23 9.01 -7.49
N ALA A 17 -11.66 8.14 -6.65
CA ALA A 17 -11.39 8.48 -5.26
C ALA A 17 -10.30 9.57 -5.26
N PHE A 18 -10.74 10.83 -5.25
CA PHE A 18 -9.85 11.98 -5.11
C PHE A 18 -9.37 12.04 -3.66
N GLY A 19 -8.10 11.73 -3.45
CA GLY A 19 -7.46 11.87 -2.15
C GLY A 19 -6.44 10.78 -1.88
N ALA A 20 -5.52 11.12 -0.98
CA ALA A 20 -4.51 10.21 -0.53
C ALA A 20 -5.12 8.95 0.08
N VAL A 21 -4.47 7.82 -0.16
CA VAL A 21 -4.84 6.54 0.45
C VAL A 21 -3.67 5.99 1.23
N TYR A 22 -3.98 5.29 2.33
CA TYR A 22 -3.00 4.59 3.15
C TYR A 22 -3.16 3.09 2.93
N GLU A 23 -2.06 2.41 2.64
CA GLU A 23 -2.00 0.99 2.37
C GLU A 23 -1.26 0.29 3.50
N LEU A 24 -1.95 -0.62 4.20
CA LEU A 24 -1.36 -1.52 5.18
C LEU A 24 -0.87 -2.78 4.47
N ARG A 25 0.41 -3.09 4.63
CA ARG A 25 1.03 -4.32 4.11
C ARG A 25 1.58 -5.15 5.25
N THR A 26 1.37 -6.47 5.15
CA THR A 26 1.89 -7.45 6.10
C THR A 26 2.68 -8.50 5.32
N TYR A 27 3.98 -8.60 5.62
CA TYR A 27 4.86 -9.62 5.06
C TYR A 27 5.16 -10.67 6.12
N VAL A 28 4.96 -11.93 5.75
CA VAL A 28 5.34 -13.09 6.55
C VAL A 28 6.50 -13.78 5.84
N THR A 29 7.66 -13.84 6.50
CA THR A 29 8.85 -14.46 5.93
C THR A 29 8.95 -15.94 6.27
N ASN A 30 9.78 -16.64 5.51
CA ASN A 30 10.29 -17.94 5.95
C ASN A 30 11.05 -17.81 7.28
N PRO A 31 11.20 -18.91 8.04
CA PRO A 31 11.92 -18.91 9.31
C PRO A 31 13.34 -18.34 9.18
N GLY A 32 13.73 -17.46 10.13
CA GLY A 32 15.07 -16.86 10.20
C GLY A 32 15.36 -15.80 9.13
N LYS A 33 14.36 -15.34 8.35
CA LYS A 33 14.56 -14.34 7.29
C LYS A 33 14.10 -12.92 7.63
N LEU A 34 13.47 -12.72 8.80
CA LEU A 34 12.94 -11.41 9.19
C LEU A 34 14.03 -10.33 9.25
N GLU A 35 15.19 -10.63 9.81
CA GLU A 35 16.27 -9.64 9.93
C GLU A 35 16.79 -9.19 8.55
N ASN A 36 16.94 -10.13 7.61
CA ASN A 36 17.31 -9.81 6.23
C ASN A 36 16.24 -8.95 5.54
N LEU A 37 14.96 -9.19 5.82
CA LEU A 37 13.88 -8.36 5.31
C LEU A 37 13.98 -6.94 5.87
N ASN A 38 14.17 -6.80 7.19
CA ASN A 38 14.32 -5.51 7.86
C ASN A 38 15.52 -4.73 7.31
N ALA A 39 16.67 -5.39 7.12
CA ALA A 39 17.85 -4.78 6.51
C ALA A 39 17.56 -4.28 5.09
N ARG A 40 16.92 -5.09 4.24
CA ARG A 40 16.51 -4.68 2.88
C ARG A 40 15.58 -3.47 2.90
N PHE A 41 14.68 -3.36 3.88
CA PHE A 41 13.80 -2.20 4.00
C PHE A 41 14.57 -0.94 4.36
N ARG A 42 15.39 -1.01 5.42
CA ARG A 42 16.22 0.09 5.92
C ARG A 42 17.21 0.58 4.87
N ASP A 43 17.90 -0.34 4.20
CA ASP A 43 19.06 0.00 3.37
C ASP A 43 18.66 0.31 1.91
N HIS A 44 17.48 -0.13 1.46
CA HIS A 44 17.08 -0.01 0.05
C HIS A 44 15.62 0.41 -0.17
N THR A 45 14.67 -0.29 0.43
CA THR A 45 13.26 -0.23 -0.02
C THR A 45 12.61 1.11 0.27
N VAL A 46 12.88 1.72 1.43
CA VAL A 46 12.37 3.07 1.75
C VAL A 46 12.88 4.11 0.74
N GLY A 47 14.14 3.98 0.30
CA GLY A 47 14.70 4.83 -0.74
C GLY A 47 14.01 4.64 -2.10
N LEU A 48 13.69 3.39 -2.47
CA LEU A 48 12.93 3.08 -3.68
C LEU A 48 11.51 3.66 -3.63
N PHE A 49 10.81 3.52 -2.51
CA PHE A 49 9.48 4.11 -2.33
C PHE A 49 9.51 5.62 -2.55
N LYS A 50 10.45 6.31 -1.89
CA LYS A 50 10.63 7.76 -2.06
C LYS A 50 10.89 8.14 -3.52
N LYS A 51 11.73 7.38 -4.24
CA LYS A 51 12.02 7.61 -5.67
C LYS A 51 10.77 7.51 -6.55
N HIS A 52 9.81 6.67 -6.17
CA HIS A 52 8.57 6.44 -6.90
C HIS A 52 7.38 7.24 -6.35
N GLY A 53 7.60 8.22 -5.47
CA GLY A 53 6.54 9.05 -4.90
C GLY A 53 5.63 8.31 -3.90
N ILE A 54 6.10 7.18 -3.36
CA ILE A 54 5.42 6.43 -2.30
C ILE A 54 5.97 6.91 -0.96
N GLU A 55 5.10 7.39 -0.10
CA GLU A 55 5.49 7.91 1.22
C GLU A 55 5.45 6.80 2.26
N SER A 56 6.52 6.68 3.05
CA SER A 56 6.62 5.69 4.13
C SER A 56 6.07 6.27 5.43
N VAL A 57 5.08 5.62 6.05
CA VAL A 57 4.36 6.14 7.23
C VAL A 57 4.85 5.50 8.53
N GLY A 58 5.04 4.18 8.55
CA GLY A 58 5.51 3.48 9.75
C GLY A 58 5.71 1.98 9.53
N TYR A 59 6.53 1.39 10.39
CA TYR A 59 6.97 -0.01 10.32
C TYR A 59 6.99 -0.63 11.72
N TRP A 60 6.54 -1.87 11.84
CA TRP A 60 6.45 -2.60 13.10
C TRP A 60 6.75 -4.08 12.90
N VAL A 61 7.40 -4.67 13.90
CA VAL A 61 7.46 -6.11 14.11
C VAL A 61 6.64 -6.41 15.36
N PRO A 62 5.73 -7.41 15.37
CA PRO A 62 5.02 -7.80 16.59
C PRO A 62 6.00 -8.15 17.70
N THR A 63 5.68 -7.79 18.94
CA THR A 63 6.59 -7.99 20.09
C THR A 63 6.48 -9.38 20.71
N ASP A 64 5.37 -10.08 20.47
CA ASP A 64 5.03 -11.36 21.08
C ASP A 64 4.42 -12.34 20.08
N GLY A 65 4.27 -13.60 20.51
CA GLY A 65 3.72 -14.70 19.70
C GLY A 65 4.60 -15.13 18.52
N GLU A 66 4.11 -16.06 17.70
CA GLU A 66 4.87 -16.59 16.55
C GLU A 66 5.16 -15.51 15.50
N SER A 67 4.27 -14.53 15.33
CA SER A 67 4.46 -13.45 14.38
C SER A 67 5.63 -12.53 14.72
N SER A 68 6.07 -12.47 15.98
CA SER A 68 7.29 -11.74 16.36
C SER A 68 8.56 -12.27 15.67
N LYS A 69 8.53 -13.53 15.20
CA LYS A 69 9.70 -14.20 14.61
C LYS A 69 9.83 -13.98 13.11
N ASN A 70 8.74 -13.63 12.41
CA ASN A 70 8.73 -13.63 10.95
C ASN A 70 7.82 -12.60 10.27
N THR A 71 7.21 -11.67 11.01
CA THR A 71 6.25 -10.72 10.42
C THR A 71 6.76 -9.28 10.44
N LEU A 72 6.69 -8.60 9.30
CA LEU A 72 6.83 -7.15 9.17
C LEU A 72 5.49 -6.54 8.75
N ILE A 73 5.00 -5.57 9.53
CA ILE A 73 3.78 -4.80 9.26
C ILE A 73 4.20 -3.37 8.96
N TYR A 74 3.65 -2.77 7.90
CA TYR A 74 3.98 -1.39 7.56
C TYR A 74 2.86 -0.68 6.81
N VAL A 75 2.89 0.65 6.88
CA VAL A 75 1.95 1.52 6.18
C VAL A 75 2.70 2.43 5.22
N ILE A 76 2.19 2.54 4.00
CA ILE A 76 2.62 3.52 3.00
C ILE A 76 1.45 4.39 2.57
N ARG A 77 1.73 5.63 2.17
CA ARG A 77 0.76 6.56 1.61
C ARG A 77 1.00 6.73 0.11
N HIS A 78 -0.10 6.71 -0.64
CA HIS A 78 -0.16 7.01 -2.07
C HIS A 78 -1.05 8.23 -2.29
N GLU A 79 -0.78 9.02 -3.33
CA GLU A 79 -1.58 10.21 -3.66
C GLU A 79 -3.02 9.90 -4.09
N SER A 80 -3.26 8.69 -4.62
CA SER A 80 -4.59 8.25 -5.05
C SER A 80 -4.74 6.74 -5.01
N ARG A 81 -5.99 6.27 -5.13
CA ARG A 81 -6.28 4.83 -5.27
C ARG A 81 -5.61 4.21 -6.49
N ASP A 82 -5.50 4.94 -7.60
CA ASP A 82 -4.89 4.42 -8.83
C ASP A 82 -3.36 4.39 -8.72
N ALA A 83 -2.74 5.38 -8.03
CA ALA A 83 -1.32 5.31 -7.69
C ALA A 83 -1.01 4.08 -6.84
N ALA A 84 -1.87 3.75 -5.85
CA ALA A 84 -1.71 2.55 -5.04
C ALA A 84 -1.77 1.25 -5.86
N LYS A 85 -2.67 1.15 -6.85
CA LYS A 85 -2.77 -0.03 -7.73
C LYS A 85 -1.53 -0.23 -8.60
N ALA A 86 -0.77 0.83 -8.88
CA ALA A 86 0.42 0.79 -9.72
C ALA A 86 1.73 0.53 -8.95
N SER A 87 1.65 0.32 -7.63
CA SER A 87 2.79 0.18 -6.72
C SER A 87 3.28 -1.24 -6.49
#